data_AF-A0A1E3GPZ7-F1
#
_entry.id   AF-A0A1E3GPZ7-F1
#
_cell.length_a   1.000
_cell.length_b   1.000
_cell.length_c   1.000
_cell.angle_alpha   90.00
_cell.angle_beta   90.00
_cell.angle_gamma   90.00
#
_symmetry.space_group_name_H-M   'P 1'
#
loop_
_entity.id
_entity.type
_entity.pdbx_description
1 polymer ?
#
loop_
_entity_poly.entity_id
_entity_poly.type
_entity_poly.pdbx_seq_one_letter_code
_entity_poly.pdbx_strand_id
1 'polypeptide(L)'
;MSLSQATVTTILDRLEKRGLVYRQRSQSDKRKVHAYLTEAASETLKSAPIPLQDRFTREFSKLDEWEQAMIMSALKRVAQMMDAQHIDASPVLDIGMLDRYEDEQDIVKMPTKKR
;
A
#
# COMPACT_ATOMS: atom_id res chain seq x y z
N MET A 1 -7.71 8.40 -11.34
CA MET A 1 -7.49 8.13 -9.90
C MET A 1 -8.85 8.00 -9.22
N SER A 2 -9.28 6.78 -8.86
CA SER A 2 -10.51 6.59 -8.09
C SER A 2 -10.28 5.55 -7.01
N LEU A 3 -9.86 6.01 -5.82
CA LEU A 3 -9.90 5.19 -4.61
C LEU A 3 -11.34 5.11 -4.12
N SER A 4 -11.77 3.95 -3.60
CA SER A 4 -13.10 3.82 -3.01
C SER A 4 -13.21 4.66 -1.73
N GLN A 5 -14.41 5.14 -1.40
CA GLN A 5 -14.68 5.92 -0.18
C GLN A 5 -14.22 5.18 1.09
N ALA A 6 -14.38 3.85 1.12
CA ALA A 6 -13.94 3.01 2.23
C ALA A 6 -12.41 3.00 2.37
N THR A 7 -11.70 2.92 1.25
CA THR A 7 -10.23 2.96 1.23
C THR A 7 -9.70 4.32 1.69
N VAL A 8 -10.29 5.43 1.22
CA VAL A 8 -9.92 6.79 1.64
C VAL A 8 -10.10 6.96 3.15
N THR A 9 -11.22 6.47 3.70
CA THR A 9 -11.48 6.54 5.15
C THR A 9 -10.43 5.75 5.94
N THR A 10 -10.11 4.54 5.50
CA THR A 10 -9.10 3.69 6.15
C THR A 10 -7.72 4.33 6.14
N ILE A 11 -7.34 4.99 5.03
CA ILE A 11 -6.06 5.72 4.93
C ILE A 11 -6.05 6.90 5.91
N LEU A 12 -7.14 7.70 5.94
CA LEU A 12 -7.25 8.83 6.85
C LEU A 12 -7.21 8.39 8.32
N ASP A 13 -7.84 7.26 8.68
CA ASP A 13 -7.81 6.71 10.04
C ASP A 13 -6.37 6.35 10.47
N ARG A 14 -5.57 5.79 9.55
CA ARG A 14 -4.16 5.45 9.81
C ARG A 14 -3.29 6.69 9.96
N LEU A 15 -3.49 7.70 9.11
CA LEU A 15 -2.74 8.95 9.18
C LEU A 15 -3.06 9.73 10.47
N GLU A 16 -4.31 9.69 10.91
CA GLU A 16 -4.75 10.28 12.18
C GLU A 16 -4.16 9.54 13.40
N LYS A 17 -4.15 8.20 13.38
CA LYS A 17 -3.45 7.39 14.41
C LYS A 17 -1.96 7.69 14.51
N ARG A 18 -1.31 8.05 13.41
CA ARG A 18 0.11 8.45 13.38
C ARG A 18 0.34 9.92 13.74
N GLY A 19 -0.70 10.68 14.07
CA GLY A 19 -0.61 12.10 14.41
C GLY A 19 -0.25 13.01 13.23
N LEU A 20 -0.44 12.54 12.00
CA LEU A 20 -0.08 13.26 10.77
C LEU A 20 -1.26 14.06 10.19
N VAL A 21 -2.48 13.64 10.47
CA VAL A 21 -3.70 14.28 9.97
C VAL A 21 -4.67 14.46 11.12
N TYR A 22 -5.44 15.55 11.11
CA TYR A 22 -6.60 15.73 11.98
C TYR A 22 -7.85 16.09 11.17
N ARG A 23 -9.02 15.75 11.69
CA ARG A 23 -10.30 16.04 11.04
C ARG A 23 -11.02 17.18 11.73
N GLN A 24 -11.54 18.09 10.92
CA GLN A 24 -12.42 19.16 11.39
C GLN A 24 -13.71 19.13 10.59
N ARG A 25 -14.84 19.07 11.31
CA ARG A 25 -16.16 19.21 10.68
C ARG A 25 -16.32 20.64 10.17
N SER A 26 -16.86 20.79 8.98
CA SER A 26 -17.16 22.13 8.45
C SER A 26 -18.20 22.82 9.34
N GLN A 27 -17.96 24.10 9.64
CA GLN A 27 -18.90 24.94 10.37
C GLN A 27 -20.10 25.35 9.49
N SER A 28 -19.94 25.36 8.16
CA SER A 28 -21.00 25.74 7.21
C SER A 28 -21.86 24.57 6.76
N ASP A 29 -21.32 23.35 6.74
CA ASP A 29 -22.09 22.13 6.40
C ASP A 29 -21.59 20.94 7.23
N LYS A 30 -22.37 20.54 8.24
CA LYS A 30 -22.02 19.44 9.16
C LYS A 30 -21.88 18.08 8.48
N ARG A 31 -22.31 17.94 7.22
CA ARG A 31 -22.13 16.71 6.41
C ARG A 31 -20.73 16.61 5.81
N LYS A 32 -19.93 17.68 5.87
CA LYS A 32 -18.57 17.72 5.34
C LYS A 32 -17.54 17.62 6.46
N VAL A 33 -16.58 16.73 6.28
CA VAL A 33 -15.41 16.58 7.14
C VAL A 33 -14.19 16.91 6.30
N HIS A 34 -13.40 17.87 6.78
CA HIS A 34 -12.13 18.26 6.15
C HIS A 34 -10.98 17.61 6.92
N ALA A 35 -10.03 17.05 6.18
CA ALA A 35 -8.78 16.55 6.73
C ALA A 35 -7.70 17.63 6.56
N TYR A 36 -6.94 17.89 7.62
CA TYR A 36 -5.85 18.85 7.66
C TYR A 36 -4.56 18.17 8.12
N LEU A 37 -3.42 18.63 7.60
CA LEU A 37 -2.10 18.15 8.02
C LEU A 37 -1.71 18.76 9.36
N THR A 38 -1.06 17.97 10.21
CA THR A 38 -0.36 18.50 11.40
C THR A 38 1.00 19.08 11.01
N GLU A 39 1.62 19.83 11.92
CA GLU A 39 2.99 20.33 11.70
C GLU A 39 3.99 19.18 11.48
N ALA A 40 3.86 18.11 12.27
CA ALA A 40 4.67 16.90 12.12
C ALA A 40 4.54 16.27 10.72
N ALA A 41 3.35 16.32 10.11
CA ALA A 41 3.16 15.83 8.75
C ALA A 41 3.79 16.74 7.70
N SER A 42 3.70 18.04 7.88
CA SER A 42 4.36 19.02 7.01
C SER A 42 5.88 18.84 7.00
N GLU A 43 6.49 18.58 8.16
CA GLU A 43 7.91 18.26 8.27
C GLU A 43 8.26 16.91 7.64
N THR A 44 7.47 15.87 7.93
CA THR A 44 7.67 14.52 7.37
C THR A 44 7.63 14.56 5.84
N LEU A 45 6.70 15.33 5.26
CA LEU A 45 6.53 15.46 3.82
C LEU A 45 7.76 16.09 3.14
N LYS A 46 8.47 17.01 3.81
CA LYS A 46 9.71 17.61 3.28
C LYS A 46 10.84 16.58 3.14
N SER A 47 10.88 15.60 4.04
CA SER A 47 11.88 14.53 4.04
C SER A 47 11.39 13.25 3.35
N ALA A 48 10.15 13.21 2.89
CA ALA A 48 9.54 11.99 2.38
C ALA A 48 10.20 11.59 1.05
N PRO A 49 10.70 10.34 0.93
CA PRO A 49 11.21 9.87 -0.34
C PRO A 49 10.07 9.80 -1.36
N ILE A 50 10.39 10.05 -2.62
CA ILE A 50 9.46 9.85 -3.73
C ILE A 50 9.01 8.37 -3.70
N PRO A 51 7.70 8.08 -3.79
CA PRO A 51 7.22 6.72 -3.82
C PRO A 51 7.97 5.89 -4.86
N LEU A 52 8.39 4.68 -4.49
CA LEU A 52 9.14 3.79 -5.38
C LEU A 52 8.40 3.57 -6.71
N GLN A 53 7.07 3.46 -6.64
CA GLN A 53 6.17 3.29 -7.78
C GLN A 53 6.22 4.49 -8.74
N ASP A 54 6.27 5.71 -8.21
CA ASP A 54 6.37 6.94 -9.01
C ASP A 54 7.74 7.05 -9.67
N ARG A 55 8.81 6.70 -8.93
CA ARG A 55 10.16 6.65 -9.48
C ARG A 55 10.25 5.61 -10.59
N PHE A 56 9.73 4.40 -10.39
CA PHE A 56 9.72 3.34 -11.39
C PHE A 56 8.94 3.78 -12.64
N THR A 57 7.72 4.27 -12.48
CA THR A 57 6.87 4.70 -13.61
C THR A 57 7.56 5.76 -14.44
N ARG A 58 8.17 6.76 -13.78
CA ARG A 58 8.90 7.83 -14.47
C ARG A 58 10.10 7.28 -15.24
N GLU A 59 10.96 6.48 -14.61
CA GLU A 59 12.14 5.96 -15.31
C GLU A 59 11.78 4.95 -16.40
N PHE A 60 10.77 4.10 -16.18
CA PHE A 60 10.28 3.16 -17.18
C PHE A 60 9.68 3.87 -18.41
N SER A 61 8.93 4.96 -18.20
CA SER A 61 8.34 5.75 -19.29
C SER A 61 9.37 6.47 -20.18
N LYS A 62 10.62 6.60 -19.72
CA LYS A 62 11.71 7.19 -20.50
C LYS A 62 12.39 6.19 -21.45
N LEU A 63 12.15 4.89 -21.25
CA LEU A 63 12.70 3.85 -22.12
C LEU A 63 11.99 3.86 -23.47
N ASP A 64 12.69 3.39 -24.49
CA ASP A 64 12.07 3.20 -25.79
C ASP A 64 10.95 2.15 -25.72
N GLU A 65 9.95 2.24 -26.60
CA GLU A 65 8.81 1.32 -26.61
C GLU A 65 9.23 -0.16 -26.69
N TRP A 66 10.31 -0.45 -27.44
CA TRP A 66 10.83 -1.81 -27.59
C TRP A 66 11.45 -2.34 -26.29
N GLU A 67 12.10 -1.48 -25.50
CA GLU A 67 12.65 -1.85 -24.19
C GLU A 67 11.54 -2.10 -23.18
N GLN A 68 10.53 -1.23 -23.16
CA GLN A 68 9.34 -1.40 -22.32
C GLN A 68 8.66 -2.74 -22.62
N ALA A 69 8.46 -3.06 -23.90
CA ALA A 69 7.86 -4.31 -24.36
C ALA A 69 8.69 -5.55 -23.95
N MET A 70 10.02 -5.45 -24.03
CA MET A 70 10.93 -6.52 -23.62
C MET A 70 10.80 -6.81 -22.12
N ILE A 71 10.87 -5.76 -21.29
CA ILE A 71 10.76 -5.89 -19.82
C ILE A 71 9.39 -6.45 -19.44
N MET A 72 8.32 -5.95 -20.04
CA MET A 72 6.96 -6.47 -19.82
C MET A 72 6.85 -7.96 -20.16
N SER A 73 7.47 -8.39 -21.26
CA SER A 73 7.43 -9.78 -21.70
C SER A 73 8.19 -10.70 -20.74
N ALA A 74 9.36 -10.28 -20.28
CA ALA A 74 10.13 -11.00 -19.27
C ALA A 74 9.36 -11.12 -17.94
N LEU A 75 8.75 -10.03 -17.47
CA LEU A 75 7.97 -10.02 -16.23
C LEU A 75 6.75 -10.94 -16.33
N LYS A 76 6.02 -10.90 -17.44
CA LYS A 76 4.90 -11.81 -17.71
C LYS A 76 5.35 -13.27 -17.68
N ARG A 77 6.51 -13.58 -18.27
CA ARG A 77 7.04 -14.95 -18.27
C ARG A 77 7.34 -15.45 -16.86
N VAL A 78 7.94 -14.61 -16.01
CA VAL A 78 8.20 -14.95 -14.60
C VAL A 78 6.88 -15.16 -13.85
N ALA A 79 5.90 -14.27 -14.02
CA ALA A 79 4.58 -14.41 -13.39
C ALA A 79 3.86 -15.71 -13.80
N GLN A 80 3.98 -16.11 -15.07
CA GLN A 80 3.46 -17.40 -15.54
C GLN A 80 4.15 -18.58 -14.85
N MET A 81 5.47 -18.53 -14.65
CA MET A 81 6.21 -19.57 -13.95
C MET A 81 5.81 -19.70 -12.47
N MET A 82 5.34 -18.61 -11.87
CA MET A 82 4.87 -18.57 -10.49
C MET A 82 3.39 -18.94 -10.32
N ASP A 83 2.70 -19.31 -11.42
CA ASP A 83 1.24 -19.50 -11.48
C ASP A 83 0.44 -18.30 -10.92
N ALA A 84 1.04 -17.11 -11.02
CA ALA A 84 0.57 -15.88 -10.38
C ALA A 84 -0.49 -15.13 -11.20
N GLN A 85 -1.07 -15.77 -12.22
CA GLN A 85 -1.94 -15.11 -13.20
C GLN A 85 -3.25 -14.60 -12.57
N HIS A 86 -3.61 -15.10 -11.39
CA HIS A 86 -4.88 -14.80 -10.70
C HIS A 86 -4.67 -14.02 -9.39
N ILE A 87 -3.45 -13.57 -9.12
CA ILE A 87 -3.17 -12.76 -7.92
C ILE A 87 -3.74 -11.36 -8.15
N ASP A 88 -4.61 -10.93 -7.24
CA ASP A 88 -5.11 -9.55 -7.21
C ASP A 88 -3.94 -8.60 -6.91
N ALA A 89 -3.45 -7.97 -7.98
CA ALA A 89 -2.36 -6.98 -7.95
C ALA A 89 -2.88 -5.54 -7.97
N SER A 90 -4.07 -5.30 -7.40
CA SER A 90 -4.52 -3.94 -7.06
C SER A 90 -3.38 -3.14 -6.43
N PRO A 91 -3.29 -1.82 -6.68
CA PRO A 91 -2.16 -1.02 -6.21
C PRO A 91 -1.99 -1.18 -4.70
N VAL A 92 -0.99 -1.97 -4.31
CA VAL A 92 -0.55 -2.10 -2.94
C VAL A 92 0.14 -0.78 -2.62
N LEU A 93 -0.62 0.14 -2.06
CA LEU A 93 -0.05 1.24 -1.29
C LEU A 93 0.52 0.61 -0.03
N ASP A 94 1.77 0.12 -0.12
CA ASP A 94 2.52 -0.34 1.04
C ASP A 94 2.90 0.89 1.89
N ILE A 95 1.92 1.38 2.62
CA ILE A 95 2.09 2.37 3.68
C ILE A 95 2.34 1.60 4.99
N GLY A 96 3.28 0.64 4.91
CA GLY A 96 3.89 -0.08 6.02
C GLY A 96 3.07 -1.22 6.61
N MET A 97 3.59 -2.45 6.48
CA MET A 97 3.99 -3.28 7.61
C MET A 97 5.26 -4.09 7.25
N LEU A 98 6.42 -3.67 7.74
CA LEU A 98 7.56 -4.56 8.03
C LEU A 98 7.28 -5.32 9.34
N ASP A 99 6.06 -5.80 9.54
CA ASP A 99 5.64 -6.60 10.69
C ASP A 99 5.05 -7.89 10.12
N ARG A 100 5.87 -8.62 9.35
CA ARG A 100 5.72 -10.07 9.33
C ARG A 100 6.20 -10.55 10.70
N TYR A 101 5.27 -10.63 11.65
CA TYR A 101 5.46 -11.59 12.72
C TYR A 101 5.48 -12.97 12.07
N GLU A 102 6.65 -13.58 12.10
CA GLU A 102 6.81 -15.02 11.90
C GLU A 102 6.00 -15.71 13.01
N ASP A 103 4.80 -16.19 12.69
CA ASP A 103 4.12 -17.16 13.56
C ASP A 103 4.78 -18.53 13.35
N GLU A 104 5.99 -18.68 13.89
CA GLU A 104 6.54 -19.98 14.28
C GLU A 104 5.82 -20.47 15.56
N GLN A 105 4.60 -20.96 15.44
CA GLN A 105 3.96 -21.77 16.50
C GLN A 105 2.98 -22.80 15.91
N ASP A 106 3.48 -23.69 15.05
CA ASP A 106 2.88 -25.02 14.87
C ASP A 106 3.85 -26.09 15.42
N ILE A 107 4.19 -25.95 16.71
CA ILE A 107 4.78 -27.00 17.50
C ILE A 107 3.64 -27.79 18.19
N VAL A 108 3.40 -28.98 17.64
CA VAL A 108 2.93 -30.19 18.33
C VAL A 108 1.51 -30.16 18.93
N LYS A 109 0.57 -30.80 18.24
CA LYS A 109 -0.41 -31.71 18.87
C LYS A 109 -0.61 -32.98 18.05
N MET A 110 0.20 -34.02 18.32
CA MET A 110 -0.20 -35.40 18.06
C MET A 110 -1.33 -35.78 19.03
N PRO A 111 -2.50 -36.24 18.58
CA PRO A 111 -3.48 -36.83 19.48
C PRO A 111 -3.09 -38.28 19.79
N THR A 112 -2.60 -38.53 21.01
CA THR A 112 -2.48 -39.88 21.56
C THR A 112 -3.87 -40.47 21.77
N LYS A 113 -4.10 -41.59 21.07
CA LYS A 113 -5.33 -42.40 21.05
C LYS A 113 -5.66 -42.92 22.46
N LYS A 114 -6.87 -42.65 22.92
CA LYS A 114 -7.44 -43.17 24.17
C LYS A 114 -7.88 -44.62 23.96
N ARG A 115 -7.16 -45.60 24.51
CA ARG A 115 -7.65 -46.91 24.97
C ARG A 115 -6.75 -47.41 26.08
#